data_AF-B7RY92-F1
#
_entry.id   AF-B7RY92-F1
#
_cell.length_a   1.000
_cell.length_b   1.000
_cell.length_c   1.000
_cell.angle_alpha   90.00
_cell.angle_beta   90.00
_cell.angle_gamma   90.00
#
_symmetry.space_group_name_H-M   'P 1'
#
loop_
_entity.id
_entity.type
_entity.pdbx_description
1 polymer ?
#
loop_
_entity_poly.entity_id
_entity_poly.type
_entity_poly.pdbx_seq_one_letter_code
_entity_poly.pdbx_strand_id
1 'polypeptide(L)'
;MYFSEDIEMSYSTYHQPDWDQYEDYCDLQVRQLPNLKGKKIEVAMLTFYETKSGNCIRFMGEYCSERLEDSITNMIRHGRVET
;
A
#
# COMPACT_ATOMS: atom_id res chain seq x y z
N MET A 1 39.78 19.24 11.18
CA MET A 1 38.36 19.51 10.89
C MET A 1 38.32 19.79 9.39
N TYR A 2 37.73 18.95 8.54
CA TYR A 2 36.32 18.56 8.50
C TYR A 2 36.14 17.06 8.25
N PHE A 3 35.12 16.52 8.91
CA PHE A 3 34.44 15.26 8.59
C PHE A 3 33.63 15.40 7.30
N SER A 4 33.49 14.30 6.57
CA SER A 4 32.28 13.80 5.89
C SER A 4 32.78 12.60 5.07
N GLU A 5 32.87 11.39 5.64
CA GLU A 5 31.76 10.43 5.67
C GLU A 5 30.97 10.43 4.36
N ASP A 6 31.57 9.82 3.32
CA ASP A 6 30.83 9.24 2.20
C ASP A 6 29.98 8.09 2.75
N ILE A 7 28.85 8.45 3.36
CA ILE A 7 27.77 7.51 3.62
C ILE A 7 27.19 7.22 2.24
N GLU A 8 27.66 6.14 1.60
CA GLU A 8 26.88 5.47 0.57
C GLU A 8 25.53 5.13 1.19
N MET A 9 24.53 5.96 0.92
CA MET A 9 23.13 5.63 1.14
C MET A 9 22.86 4.35 0.34
N SER A 10 22.90 3.22 1.04
CA SER A 10 22.33 1.98 0.56
C SER A 10 20.85 2.26 0.34
N TYR A 11 20.49 2.59 -0.89
CA TYR A 11 19.13 2.43 -1.36
C TYR A 11 18.83 0.96 -1.15
N SER A 12 18.10 0.67 -0.07
CA SER A 12 17.47 -0.60 0.14
C SER A 12 16.76 -0.86 -1.18
N THR A 13 17.21 -1.88 -1.91
CA THR A 13 16.57 -2.33 -3.13
C THR A 13 15.14 -2.66 -2.75
N TYR A 14 14.24 -1.67 -2.91
CA TYR A 14 12.83 -1.91 -2.98
C TYR A 14 12.69 -2.79 -4.22
N HIS A 15 12.74 -4.10 -4.00
CA HIS A 15 12.32 -5.06 -4.99
C HIS A 15 10.86 -4.72 -5.24
N GLN A 16 10.61 -4.01 -6.34
CA GLN A 16 9.26 -3.84 -6.83
C GLN A 16 8.64 -5.24 -6.91
N PRO A 17 7.45 -5.45 -6.35
CA PRO A 17 6.79 -6.74 -6.45
C PRO A 17 6.67 -7.10 -7.93
N ASP A 18 7.04 -8.34 -8.26
CA ASP A 18 6.85 -8.89 -9.59
C ASP A 18 5.35 -9.16 -9.79
N TRP A 19 4.65 -8.21 -10.40
CA TRP A 19 3.20 -8.23 -10.54
C TRP A 19 2.70 -9.41 -11.38
N ASP A 20 3.56 -10.01 -12.22
CA ASP A 20 3.22 -11.20 -13.01
C ASP A 20 3.00 -12.46 -12.13
N GLN A 21 3.38 -12.40 -10.85
CA GLN A 21 3.20 -13.49 -9.88
C GLN A 21 1.87 -13.40 -9.13
N TYR A 22 1.12 -12.31 -9.30
CA TYR A 22 -0.15 -12.05 -8.61
C TYR A 22 -1.34 -12.27 -9.55
N GLU A 23 -2.49 -12.56 -8.94
CA GLU A 23 -3.76 -12.67 -9.66
C GLU A 23 -4.14 -11.35 -10.35
N ASP A 24 -4.86 -11.44 -11.48
CA ASP A 24 -5.42 -10.29 -12.21
C ASP A 24 -6.52 -9.53 -11.44
N TYR A 25 -6.93 -10.07 -10.28
CA TYR A 25 -7.92 -9.46 -9.40
C TYR A 25 -7.35 -9.22 -8.00
N CYS A 26 -7.90 -8.23 -7.31
CA CYS A 26 -7.60 -7.94 -5.91
C CYS A 26 -8.88 -7.91 -5.08
N ASP A 27 -8.76 -8.23 -3.79
CA ASP A 27 -9.86 -8.02 -2.84
C ASP A 27 -9.78 -6.61 -2.25
N LEU A 28 -10.93 -5.95 -2.12
CA LEU A 28 -11.04 -4.60 -1.58
C LEU A 28 -12.03 -4.60 -0.41
N GLN A 29 -11.51 -4.38 0.80
CA GLN A 29 -12.31 -4.28 2.01
C GLN A 29 -12.34 -2.85 2.50
N VAL A 30 -13.51 -2.20 2.46
CA VAL A 30 -13.70 -0.84 2.94
C VAL A 30 -14.29 -0.87 4.35
N ARG A 31 -13.68 -0.11 5.27
CA ARG A 31 -14.13 0.06 6.65
C ARG A 31 -14.33 1.55 6.94
N GLN A 32 -15.48 1.90 7.50
CA GLN A 32 -15.72 3.26 7.98
C GLN A 32 -15.21 3.38 9.40
N LEU A 33 -14.22 4.24 9.61
CA LEU A 33 -13.71 4.58 10.93
C LEU A 33 -14.37 5.86 11.44
N PRO A 34 -14.80 5.88 12.72
CA PRO A 34 -15.23 7.11 13.36
C PRO A 34 -14.02 8.02 13.56
N ASN A 35 -14.04 9.22 12.98
CA ASN A 35 -13.04 10.23 13.28
C ASN A 35 -13.42 10.97 14.58
N LEU A 36 -12.41 11.33 15.37
CA LEU A 36 -12.52 12.18 16.57
C LEU A 36 -13.17 13.55 16.30
N LYS A 37 -13.24 14.01 15.04
CA LYS A 37 -13.88 15.28 14.62
C LYS A 37 -15.27 15.13 14.00
N GLY A 38 -15.94 13.97 14.15
CA GLY A 38 -17.30 13.76 13.63
C GLY A 38 -17.39 13.56 12.12
N LYS A 39 -16.26 13.47 11.41
CA LYS A 39 -16.20 13.04 10.01
C LYS A 39 -16.14 11.52 9.93
N LYS A 40 -16.78 10.91 8.95
CA LYS A 40 -16.57 9.49 8.63
C LYS A 40 -15.37 9.41 7.68
N ILE A 41 -14.33 8.68 8.07
CA ILE A 41 -13.22 8.36 7.18
C ILE A 41 -13.47 6.93 6.69
N GLU A 42 -13.39 6.73 5.38
CA GLU A 42 -13.37 5.39 4.81
C GLU A 42 -11.91 5.00 4.64
N VAL A 43 -11.54 3.85 5.22
CA VAL A 43 -10.22 3.24 5.04
C VAL A 43 -10.46 1.97 4.27
N ALA A 44 -9.68 1.75 3.20
CA ALA A 44 -9.72 0.49 2.48
C ALA A 44 -8.45 -0.32 2.70
N MET A 45 -8.63 -1.63 2.59
CA MET A 45 -7.57 -2.63 2.54
C MET A 45 -7.67 -3.34 1.20
N LEU A 46 -6.63 -3.18 0.38
CA LEU A 46 -6.44 -3.90 -0.89
C LEU A 46 -5.57 -5.12 -0.63
N THR A 47 -6.00 -6.29 -1.10
CA THR A 47 -5.24 -7.54 -0.97
C THR A 47 -4.96 -8.11 -2.36
N PHE A 48 -3.68 -8.26 -2.70
CA PHE A 48 -3.24 -8.99 -3.89
C PHE A 48 -2.74 -10.37 -3.47
N TYR A 49 -3.17 -11.39 -4.20
CA TYR A 49 -2.83 -12.79 -3.92
C TYR A 49 -1.80 -13.28 -4.92
N GLU A 50 -0.75 -13.93 -4.43
CA GLU A 50 0.28 -14.55 -5.26
C GLU A 50 -0.22 -15.93 -5.73
N THR A 51 -0.28 -16.14 -7.05
CA THR A 51 -0.90 -17.31 -7.69
C THR A 51 -0.29 -18.64 -7.26
N LYS A 52 1.02 -18.68 -6.97
CA LYS A 52 1.76 -19.94 -6.75
C LYS A 52 1.94 -20.31 -5.28
N SER A 53 2.09 -19.32 -4.40
CA SER A 53 2.47 -19.53 -3.00
C SER A 53 1.29 -19.44 -2.04
N GLY A 54 0.19 -18.80 -2.46
CA GLY A 54 -0.91 -18.43 -1.56
C GLY A 54 -0.55 -17.29 -0.60
N ASN A 55 0.61 -16.66 -0.76
CA ASN A 55 0.96 -15.44 -0.05
C ASN A 55 0.05 -14.30 -0.52
N CYS A 56 -0.06 -13.27 0.31
CA CYS A 56 -0.75 -12.05 -0.07
C CYS A 56 0.03 -10.83 0.39
N ILE A 57 -0.07 -9.76 -0.39
CA ILE A 57 0.38 -8.43 0.00
C ILE A 57 -0.85 -7.56 0.23
N ARG A 58 -0.86 -6.85 1.36
CA ARG A 58 -1.97 -5.98 1.73
C ARG A 58 -1.53 -4.53 1.76
N PHE A 59 -2.35 -3.66 1.17
CA PHE A 59 -2.18 -2.22 1.21
C PHE A 59 -3.35 -1.59 1.95
N MET A 60 -3.06 -0.73 2.91
CA MET A 60 -4.10 0.03 3.62
C MET A 60 -3.93 1.53 3.43
N GLY A 61 -5.05 2.22 3.24
CA GLY A 61 -5.06 3.69 3.18
C GLY A 61 -6.45 4.30 3.12
N GLU A 62 -6.48 5.62 3.06
CA GLU A 62 -7.73 6.36 2.90
C GLU A 62 -8.37 6.04 1.55
N TYR A 63 -9.68 5.83 1.58
CA TYR A 63 -10.48 5.46 0.44
C TYR A 63 -11.56 6.50 0.20
N CYS A 64 -11.74 6.86 -1.07
CA CYS A 64 -12.80 7.75 -1.51
C CYS A 64 -13.54 7.09 -2.66
N SER A 65 -14.80 6.71 -2.44
CA SER A 65 -15.64 6.07 -3.45
C SER A 65 -15.87 6.94 -4.70
N GLU A 66 -15.90 8.27 -4.55
CA GLU A 66 -16.01 9.21 -5.67
C GLU A 66 -14.74 9.27 -6.53
N ARG A 67 -13.59 8.81 -6.01
CA ARG A 67 -12.28 8.82 -6.67
C ARG A 67 -11.56 7.50 -6.47
N LEU A 68 -12.20 6.41 -6.88
CA LEU A 68 -11.73 5.04 -6.63
C LEU A 68 -10.34 4.77 -7.21
N GLU A 69 -10.12 5.08 -8.49
CA GLU A 69 -8.83 4.82 -9.16
C GLU A 69 -7.67 5.58 -8.52
N ASP A 70 -7.89 6.86 -8.19
CA ASP A 70 -6.91 7.69 -7.48
C ASP A 70 -6.63 7.14 -6.07
N SER A 71 -7.66 6.65 -5.39
CA SER A 71 -7.54 6.07 -4.05
C SER A 71 -6.71 4.79 -4.08
N ILE A 72 -6.98 3.89 -5.04
CA ILE A 72 -6.20 2.66 -5.24
C ILE A 72 -4.75 2.98 -5.59
N THR A 73 -4.53 3.90 -6.52
CA THR A 73 -3.19 4.33 -6.92
C THR A 73 -2.41 4.91 -5.74
N ASN A 74 -3.06 5.75 -4.92
CA ASN A 74 -2.46 6.31 -3.72
C ASN A 74 -2.18 5.24 -2.66
N MET A 75 -3.06 4.24 -2.49
CA MET A 75 -2.82 3.13 -1.56
C MET A 75 -1.65 2.26 -1.99
N ILE A 76 -1.48 1.97 -3.29
CA ILE A 76 -0.34 1.20 -3.77
C ILE A 76 0.97 2.00 -3.67
N ARG A 77 0.93 3.31 -3.95
CA ARG A 77 2.12 4.18 -3.93
C ARG A 77 2.56 4.63 -2.54
N HIS A 78 1.60 4.88 -1.65
CA HIS A 78 1.83 5.55 -0.37
C HIS A 78 1.18 4.84 0.81
N GLY A 79 0.38 3.81 0.57
CA GLY A 79 -0.24 3.03 1.62
C GLY A 79 0.79 2.22 2.40
N ARG A 80 0.38 1.77 3.58
CA ARG A 80 1.21 0.87 4.38
C ARG A 80 1.10 -0.53 3.80
N VAL A 81 2.26 -1.14 3.54
CA VAL A 81 2.36 -2.55 3.19
C VAL A 81 2.32 -3.37 4.47
N GLU A 82 1.34 -4.27 4.59
CA GLU A 82 1.33 -5.33 5.59
C GLU A 82 1.72 -6.64 4.91
N THR A 83 2.88 -7.19 5.30
CA THR A 83 3.37 -8.53 4.91
C THR A 83 3.07 -9.53 6.01
#